data_AF-K9XMU0-F1
#
_entry.id   AF-K9XMU0-F1
#
_cell.length_a   1.000
_cell.length_b   1.000
_cell.length_c   1.000
_cell.angle_alpha   90.00
_cell.angle_beta   90.00
_cell.angle_gamma   90.00
#
_symmetry.space_group_name_H-M   'P 1'
#
loop_
_entity.id
_entity.type
_entity.pdbx_description
1 polymer ?
#
loop_
_entity_poly.entity_id
_entity_poly.type
_entity_poly.pdbx_seq_one_letter_code
_entity_poly.pdbx_strand_id
1 'polypeptide(L)'
;MRLDCLDRRFQFLRKRQPQRWIALLGLIGTAILSALLWQRLQPAQIVISTQPEIVIPSSQNEPIQPIPLQVALDTNKVQLGEKLFADTRLSIDNQVSCLSCHRLDLGGADRQSRSIGATGVQMQVNTPTVFNVAHNFRFSWNGRFETLEAQIEGLDQNVMGISWEQAIAKLQQAPNYVQLFNVIYADGITLPNVIDAIAVYERSLDTPNSRFDQFLRGDYTALTVEEREGYRLFKSYGCVSCHQGVNVGGNLFQKFGVIGNYFADRGNITAADYGRYNVTGSENDRFVFRVPSLRNVAIAPPYFHDGTAQTLEQAIAVMAKYQLGRPLPQEHVRRIAQFLNTLTGEPPRSAS
;
A
#
# COMPACT_ATOMS: atom_id res chain seq x y z
N MET A 1 1.71 10.63 111.40
CA MET A 1 2.11 9.30 111.92
C MET A 1 1.72 8.29 110.85
N ARG A 2 2.66 7.74 110.06
CA ARG A 2 3.37 6.45 110.29
C ARG A 2 2.35 5.33 110.57
N LEU A 3 2.29 4.19 109.89
CA LEU A 3 3.26 3.39 109.13
C LEU A 3 2.47 2.33 108.31
N ASP A 4 3.22 1.51 107.56
CA ASP A 4 2.87 0.19 106.98
C ASP A 4 2.48 0.14 105.49
N CYS A 5 3.45 -0.21 104.65
CA CYS A 5 3.52 -1.59 104.14
C CYS A 5 4.89 -1.83 103.47
N LEU A 6 5.69 -2.69 104.12
CA LEU A 6 7.00 -3.17 103.70
C LEU A 6 6.86 -4.25 102.62
N ASP A 7 7.81 -4.20 101.68
CA ASP A 7 8.66 -5.34 101.32
C ASP A 7 8.01 -6.62 100.75
N ARG A 8 8.16 -6.82 99.42
CA ARG A 8 8.27 -8.13 98.74
C ARG A 8 8.27 -7.96 97.21
N ARG A 9 9.32 -7.41 96.61
CA ARG A 9 9.54 -7.53 95.14
C ARG A 9 11.00 -7.62 94.74
N PHE A 10 11.81 -8.39 95.45
CA PHE A 10 13.11 -8.83 94.94
C PHE A 10 13.41 -10.24 95.44
N GLN A 11 13.03 -11.25 94.64
CA GLN A 11 13.63 -12.60 94.61
C GLN A 11 12.82 -13.51 93.67
N PHE A 12 12.98 -13.37 92.35
CA PHE A 12 12.63 -14.43 91.39
C PHE A 12 13.42 -14.27 90.08
N LEU A 13 14.74 -14.15 90.20
CA LEU A 13 15.68 -14.24 89.07
C LEU A 13 16.64 -15.41 89.30
N ARG A 14 16.17 -16.65 89.12
CA ARG A 14 17.02 -17.76 88.68
C ARG A 14 16.23 -19.05 88.42
N LYS A 15 16.63 -19.74 87.35
CA LYS A 15 16.42 -21.17 87.04
C LYS A 15 15.16 -21.61 86.26
N ARG A 16 14.96 -21.08 85.05
CA ARG A 16 14.29 -21.74 83.89
C ARG A 16 14.73 -20.91 82.65
N GLN A 17 15.36 -21.34 81.56
CA GLN A 17 15.56 -22.62 80.88
C GLN A 17 16.72 -22.46 79.87
N PRO A 18 17.90 -23.10 80.04
CA PRO A 18 18.86 -23.25 78.94
C PRO A 18 18.38 -24.27 77.89
N GLN A 19 17.47 -25.17 78.27
CA GLN A 19 16.94 -26.22 77.38
C GLN A 19 16.05 -25.69 76.25
N ARG A 20 15.35 -24.56 76.44
CA ARG A 20 14.51 -23.98 75.38
C ARG A 20 15.33 -23.37 74.24
N TRP A 21 16.47 -22.78 74.55
CA TRP A 21 17.36 -22.20 73.55
C TRP A 21 18.12 -23.26 72.74
N ILE A 22 18.49 -24.37 73.37
CA ILE A 22 19.12 -25.51 72.68
C ILE A 22 18.13 -26.16 71.70
N ALA A 23 16.87 -26.34 72.09
CA ALA A 23 15.83 -26.88 71.22
C ALA A 23 15.51 -25.94 70.03
N LEU A 24 15.47 -24.62 70.27
CA LEU A 24 15.21 -23.63 69.23
C LEU A 24 16.36 -23.55 68.22
N LEU A 25 17.62 -23.58 68.68
CA LEU A 25 18.79 -23.59 67.81
C LEU A 25 18.90 -24.89 67.00
N GLY A 26 18.52 -26.03 67.58
CA GLY A 26 18.43 -27.31 66.87
C GLY A 26 17.42 -27.27 65.72
N LEU A 27 16.21 -26.73 65.98
CA LEU A 27 15.16 -26.61 64.96
C LEU A 27 15.56 -25.67 63.81
N ILE A 28 16.18 -24.53 64.13
CA ILE A 28 16.68 -23.58 63.12
C ILE A 28 17.80 -24.23 62.28
N GLY A 29 18.72 -24.95 62.93
CA GLY A 29 19.79 -25.68 62.24
C GLY A 29 19.25 -26.73 61.27
N THR A 30 18.25 -27.53 61.69
CA THR A 30 17.61 -28.52 60.81
C THR A 30 16.86 -27.88 59.66
N ALA A 31 16.18 -26.75 59.88
CA ALA A 31 15.45 -26.03 58.83
C ALA A 31 16.40 -25.45 57.76
N ILE A 32 17.55 -24.91 58.18
CA ILE A 32 18.58 -24.38 57.27
C ILE A 32 19.21 -25.53 56.47
N LEU A 33 19.55 -26.64 57.11
CA LEU A 33 20.10 -27.82 56.43
C LEU A 33 19.10 -28.42 55.43
N SER A 34 17.81 -28.49 55.77
CA SER A 34 16.78 -28.96 54.84
C SER A 34 16.59 -28.01 53.66
N ALA A 35 16.66 -26.69 53.88
CA ALA A 35 16.55 -25.71 52.80
C ALA A 35 17.76 -25.76 51.84
N LEU A 36 18.97 -25.95 52.38
CA LEU A 36 20.18 -26.11 51.59
C LEU A 36 20.22 -27.43 50.83
N LEU A 37 19.73 -28.53 51.43
CA LEU A 37 19.56 -29.80 50.72
C LEU A 37 18.52 -29.68 49.61
N TRP A 38 17.40 -28.99 49.87
CA TRP A 38 16.36 -28.75 48.87
C TRP A 38 16.91 -27.96 47.68
N GLN A 39 17.68 -26.88 47.93
CA GLN A 39 18.30 -26.11 46.84
C GLN A 39 19.28 -26.93 46.01
N ARG A 40 20.06 -27.84 46.62
CA ARG A 40 21.00 -28.71 45.89
C ARG A 40 20.33 -29.86 45.13
N LEU A 41 19.11 -30.23 45.53
CA LEU A 41 18.32 -31.29 44.89
C LEU A 41 17.32 -30.74 43.85
N GLN A 42 17.30 -29.43 43.58
CA GLN A 42 16.52 -28.91 42.47
C GLN A 42 17.16 -29.38 41.14
N PRO A 43 16.44 -30.15 40.31
CA PRO A 43 16.94 -30.48 38.97
C PRO A 43 17.14 -29.16 38.21
N ALA A 44 18.26 -29.04 37.50
CA ALA A 44 18.53 -27.89 36.65
C ALA A 44 17.33 -27.69 35.71
N GLN A 45 16.60 -26.59 35.89
CA GLN A 45 15.55 -26.22 34.96
C GLN A 45 16.23 -25.85 33.64
N ILE A 46 16.09 -26.72 32.65
CA ILE A 46 16.41 -26.40 31.28
C ILE A 46 15.42 -25.30 30.88
N VAL A 47 15.87 -24.05 30.93
CA VAL A 47 15.14 -22.95 30.32
C VAL A 47 15.26 -23.14 28.82
N ILE A 48 14.29 -23.86 28.24
CA ILE A 48 14.11 -23.90 26.80
C ILE A 48 13.72 -22.46 26.43
N SER A 49 14.66 -21.74 25.81
CA SER A 49 14.38 -20.45 25.18
C SER A 49 13.37 -20.71 24.07
N THR A 50 12.08 -20.57 24.39
CA THR A 50 11.04 -20.50 23.36
C THR A 50 11.23 -19.16 22.67
N GLN A 51 11.97 -19.17 21.56
CA GLN A 51 11.84 -18.10 20.58
C GLN A 51 10.35 -17.91 20.31
N PRO A 52 9.85 -16.66 20.22
CA PRO A 52 8.45 -16.44 19.88
C PRO A 52 8.17 -17.17 18.58
N GLU A 53 7.28 -18.16 18.65
CA GLU A 53 6.80 -18.90 17.50
C GLU A 53 6.24 -17.86 16.53
N ILE A 54 6.89 -17.72 15.37
CA ILE A 54 6.40 -16.88 14.29
C ILE A 54 5.10 -17.55 13.85
N VAL A 55 3.98 -17.04 14.36
CA VAL A 55 2.66 -17.39 13.86
C VAL A 55 2.65 -16.99 12.40
N ILE A 56 2.84 -17.96 11.51
CA ILE A 56 2.72 -17.81 10.07
C ILE A 56 1.25 -17.48 9.80
N PRO A 57 0.91 -16.24 9.42
CA PRO A 57 -0.45 -15.94 8.99
C PRO A 57 -0.67 -16.70 7.70
N SER A 58 -1.71 -17.54 7.63
CA SER A 58 -2.18 -18.04 6.35
C SER A 58 -2.51 -16.83 5.47
N SER A 59 -2.03 -16.80 4.23
CA SER A 59 -2.25 -15.70 3.27
C SER A 59 -3.71 -15.25 3.15
N GLN A 60 -4.66 -16.13 3.47
CA GLN A 60 -6.10 -15.83 3.47
C GLN A 60 -6.56 -14.75 4.49
N ASN A 61 -5.77 -14.45 5.53
CA ASN A 61 -6.16 -13.48 6.58
C ASN A 61 -5.42 -12.13 6.50
N GLU A 62 -4.56 -11.91 5.52
CA GLU A 62 -3.88 -10.62 5.35
C GLU A 62 -4.76 -9.63 4.55
N PRO A 63 -4.83 -8.34 4.96
CA PRO A 63 -5.62 -7.35 4.24
C PRO A 63 -5.06 -7.02 2.85
N ILE A 64 -3.83 -7.41 2.54
CA ILE A 64 -3.25 -7.32 1.19
C ILE A 64 -3.07 -8.73 0.66
N GLN A 65 -3.44 -8.92 -0.61
CA GLN A 65 -3.30 -10.19 -1.32
C GLN A 65 -2.27 -10.05 -2.44
N PRO A 66 -1.52 -11.12 -2.77
CA PRO A 66 -0.52 -11.06 -3.82
C PRO A 66 -1.17 -10.93 -5.21
N ILE A 67 -0.51 -10.23 -6.14
CA ILE A 67 -0.94 -10.20 -7.54
C ILE A 67 -0.80 -11.62 -8.13
N PRO A 68 -1.76 -12.13 -8.93
CA PRO A 68 -1.60 -13.40 -9.62
C PRO A 68 -0.33 -13.44 -10.49
N LEU A 69 0.42 -14.55 -10.46
CA LEU A 69 1.63 -14.68 -11.27
C LEU A 69 1.37 -14.79 -12.77
N GLN A 70 0.14 -15.14 -13.15
CA GLN A 70 -0.27 -15.34 -14.52
C GLN A 70 -1.66 -14.72 -14.72
N VAL A 71 -1.83 -14.06 -15.86
CA VAL A 71 -3.12 -13.59 -16.36
C VAL A 71 -3.35 -14.25 -17.71
N ALA A 72 -4.47 -14.92 -17.89
CA ALA A 72 -4.84 -15.53 -19.16
C ALA A 72 -5.48 -14.46 -20.06
N LEU A 73 -4.73 -13.98 -21.06
CA LEU A 73 -5.18 -13.02 -22.06
C LEU A 73 -4.86 -13.53 -23.47
N ASP A 74 -5.64 -13.08 -24.44
CA ASP A 74 -5.35 -13.33 -25.86
C ASP A 74 -4.06 -12.62 -26.26
N THR A 75 -3.01 -13.40 -26.55
CA THR A 75 -1.68 -12.87 -26.86
C THR A 75 -1.67 -12.04 -28.15
N ASN A 76 -2.52 -12.37 -29.13
CA ASN A 76 -2.58 -11.60 -30.38
C ASN A 76 -3.19 -10.21 -30.12
N LYS A 77 -4.23 -10.13 -29.28
CA LYS A 77 -4.80 -8.85 -28.84
C LYS A 77 -3.83 -8.03 -28.01
N VAL A 78 -3.09 -8.66 -27.09
CA VAL A 78 -2.05 -7.98 -26.30
C VAL A 78 -1.00 -7.34 -27.21
N GLN A 79 -0.48 -8.08 -28.20
CA GLN A 79 0.51 -7.56 -29.15
C GLN A 79 -0.04 -6.44 -30.05
N LEU A 80 -1.30 -6.53 -30.47
CA LEU A 80 -1.94 -5.46 -31.22
C LEU A 80 -2.14 -4.21 -30.36
N GLY A 81 -2.63 -4.38 -29.13
CA GLY A 81 -2.81 -3.29 -28.17
C GLY A 81 -1.50 -2.62 -27.80
N GLU A 82 -0.41 -3.38 -27.63
CA GLU A 82 0.94 -2.85 -27.40
C GLU A 82 1.37 -1.91 -28.52
N LYS A 83 1.17 -2.33 -29.78
CA LYS A 83 1.47 -1.50 -30.96
C LYS A 83 0.65 -0.22 -30.93
N LEU A 84 -0.66 -0.31 -30.70
CA LEU A 84 -1.55 0.85 -30.63
C LEU A 84 -1.17 1.81 -29.50
N PHE A 85 -0.85 1.29 -28.32
CA PHE A 85 -0.47 2.07 -27.14
C PHE A 85 0.80 2.89 -27.37
N ALA A 86 1.71 2.38 -28.21
CA ALA A 86 2.94 3.07 -28.62
C ALA A 86 2.76 3.97 -29.86
N ASP A 87 1.66 3.85 -30.61
CA ASP A 87 1.51 4.47 -31.92
C ASP A 87 1.12 5.95 -31.84
N THR A 88 2.00 6.81 -32.33
CA THR A 88 1.74 8.25 -32.31
C THR A 88 0.68 8.68 -33.31
N ARG A 89 0.30 7.85 -34.29
CA ARG A 89 -0.78 8.17 -35.26
C ARG A 89 -2.13 8.39 -34.57
N LEU A 90 -2.27 7.90 -33.33
CA LEU A 90 -3.43 8.13 -32.47
C LEU A 90 -3.45 9.52 -31.82
N SER A 91 -2.50 10.42 -32.12
CA SER A 91 -2.61 11.85 -31.80
C SER A 91 -2.87 12.70 -33.05
N ILE A 92 -3.29 13.95 -32.83
CA ILE A 92 -3.57 14.89 -33.91
C ILE A 92 -2.34 15.20 -34.77
N ASP A 93 -1.18 15.34 -34.13
CA ASP A 93 0.10 15.76 -34.71
C ASP A 93 1.05 14.61 -35.06
N ASN A 94 0.63 13.37 -34.81
CA ASN A 94 1.46 12.17 -34.93
C ASN A 94 2.73 12.18 -34.07
N GLN A 95 2.77 12.91 -32.94
CA GLN A 95 3.93 12.98 -32.04
C GLN A 95 3.71 12.35 -30.66
N VAL A 96 2.45 12.18 -30.24
CA VAL A 96 2.10 11.71 -28.89
C VAL A 96 1.44 10.34 -28.98
N SER A 97 1.82 9.42 -28.10
CA SER A 97 1.14 8.14 -27.89
C SER A 97 0.78 7.96 -26.42
N CYS A 98 0.10 6.88 -26.07
CA CYS A 98 -0.18 6.58 -24.66
C CYS A 98 1.12 6.44 -23.86
N LEU A 99 2.18 5.88 -24.46
CA LEU A 99 3.52 5.80 -23.85
C LEU A 99 4.17 7.15 -23.57
N SER A 100 3.77 8.24 -24.22
CA SER A 100 4.31 9.58 -23.92
C SER A 100 4.02 10.00 -22.48
N CYS A 101 2.86 9.62 -21.95
CA CYS A 101 2.42 9.92 -20.58
C CYS A 101 2.52 8.69 -19.65
N HIS A 102 2.34 7.49 -20.17
CA HIS A 102 2.35 6.24 -19.40
C HIS A 102 3.62 5.43 -19.65
N ARG A 103 4.76 6.01 -19.27
CA ARG A 103 6.07 5.42 -19.54
C ARG A 103 6.32 4.21 -18.65
N LEU A 104 6.45 3.03 -19.25
CA LEU A 104 6.63 1.79 -18.51
C LEU A 104 7.98 1.77 -17.75
N ASP A 105 9.02 2.40 -18.30
CA ASP A 105 10.33 2.55 -17.66
C ASP A 105 10.31 3.50 -16.44
N LEU A 106 9.25 4.29 -16.30
CA LEU A 106 9.04 5.22 -15.20
C LEU A 106 7.85 4.85 -14.33
N GLY A 107 7.57 3.54 -14.19
CA GLY A 107 6.50 3.04 -13.33
C GLY A 107 5.10 3.16 -13.92
N GLY A 108 4.98 3.26 -15.24
CA GLY A 108 3.70 3.38 -15.97
C GLY A 108 3.09 4.78 -15.96
N ALA A 109 3.86 5.80 -15.58
CA ALA A 109 3.49 7.22 -15.54
C ALA A 109 4.63 8.08 -16.12
N ASP A 110 4.53 9.42 -16.11
CA ASP A 110 5.51 10.31 -16.75
C ASP A 110 6.45 11.04 -15.77
N ARG A 111 6.25 10.83 -14.47
CA ARG A 111 6.94 11.53 -13.37
C ARG A 111 6.85 13.06 -13.42
N GLN A 112 5.79 13.60 -14.00
CA GLN A 112 5.49 15.03 -13.98
C GLN A 112 4.36 15.32 -12.99
N SER A 113 4.37 16.48 -12.33
CA SER A 113 3.21 16.89 -11.52
C SER A 113 1.96 17.05 -12.39
N ARG A 114 2.13 17.49 -13.65
CA ARG A 114 1.10 17.64 -14.68
C ARG A 114 1.71 17.41 -16.06
N SER A 115 1.15 16.47 -16.82
CA SER A 115 1.54 16.22 -18.21
C SER A 115 1.08 17.36 -19.13
N ILE A 116 1.72 17.47 -20.29
CA ILE A 116 1.25 18.29 -21.40
C ILE A 116 0.66 17.36 -22.45
N GLY A 117 -0.58 17.61 -22.86
CA GLY A 117 -1.23 16.84 -23.92
C GLY A 117 -0.78 17.24 -25.32
N ALA A 118 -1.20 16.50 -26.34
CA ALA A 118 -0.84 16.75 -27.74
C ALA A 118 -1.29 18.13 -28.25
N THR A 119 -2.29 18.76 -27.62
CA THR A 119 -2.74 20.12 -27.96
C THR A 119 -1.89 21.22 -27.31
N GLY A 120 -0.86 20.86 -26.54
CA GLY A 120 -0.05 21.81 -25.75
C GLY A 120 -0.72 22.24 -24.44
N VAL A 121 -1.94 21.78 -24.15
CA VAL A 121 -2.66 22.08 -22.91
C VAL A 121 -2.11 21.25 -21.76
N GLN A 122 -1.87 21.89 -20.62
CA GLN A 122 -1.48 21.21 -19.39
C GLN A 122 -2.67 20.46 -18.78
N MET A 123 -2.44 19.20 -18.42
CA MET A 123 -3.45 18.36 -17.77
C MET A 123 -3.79 18.89 -16.38
N GLN A 124 -4.97 18.53 -15.87
CA GLN A 124 -5.46 19.05 -14.59
C GLN A 124 -5.05 18.21 -13.39
N VAL A 125 -4.55 16.99 -13.63
CA VAL A 125 -4.13 16.01 -12.62
C VAL A 125 -2.80 15.36 -13.01
N ASN A 126 -2.12 14.78 -12.04
CA ASN A 126 -0.95 13.93 -12.25
C ASN A 126 -1.39 12.64 -12.98
N THR A 127 -0.53 12.13 -13.86
CA THR A 127 -0.82 10.92 -14.64
C THR A 127 -0.72 9.67 -13.76
N PRO A 128 -1.82 8.93 -13.54
CA PRO A 128 -1.75 7.69 -12.77
C PRO A 128 -1.00 6.60 -13.56
N THR A 129 -0.44 5.63 -12.84
CA THR A 129 0.19 4.46 -13.47
C THR A 129 -0.82 3.60 -14.26
N VAL A 130 -0.38 3.04 -15.39
CA VAL A 130 -1.11 1.98 -16.12
C VAL A 130 -0.82 0.58 -15.59
N PHE A 131 0.09 0.42 -14.64
CA PHE A 131 0.35 -0.89 -14.05
C PHE A 131 -0.81 -1.35 -13.17
N ASN A 132 -1.13 -2.64 -13.26
CA ASN A 132 -2.17 -3.31 -12.48
C ASN A 132 -3.57 -2.70 -12.62
N VAL A 133 -3.88 -2.01 -13.73
CA VAL A 133 -5.18 -1.35 -13.91
C VAL A 133 -6.35 -2.34 -14.03
N ALA A 134 -6.06 -3.60 -14.36
CA ALA A 134 -7.03 -4.70 -14.36
C ALA A 134 -7.71 -4.90 -12.99
N HIS A 135 -7.05 -4.49 -11.91
CA HIS A 135 -7.52 -4.66 -10.54
C HIS A 135 -8.24 -3.42 -9.97
N ASN A 136 -8.49 -2.41 -10.79
CA ASN A 136 -9.24 -1.22 -10.38
C ASN A 136 -10.76 -1.44 -10.56
N PHE A 137 -11.57 -1.01 -9.57
CA PHE A 137 -13.04 -1.06 -9.70
C PHE A 137 -13.63 0.14 -10.47
N ARG A 138 -12.87 1.22 -10.59
CA ARG A 138 -13.19 2.49 -11.25
C ARG A 138 -11.92 3.11 -11.82
N PHE A 139 -12.04 3.91 -12.87
CA PHE A 139 -10.93 4.53 -13.58
C PHE A 139 -11.00 6.06 -13.51
N SER A 140 -9.86 6.74 -13.72
CA SER A 140 -9.55 8.13 -13.36
C SER A 140 -9.39 8.38 -11.84
N TRP A 141 -8.92 9.58 -11.48
CA TRP A 141 -8.78 10.01 -10.09
C TRP A 141 -10.12 10.18 -9.37
N ASN A 142 -11.15 10.66 -10.07
CA ASN A 142 -12.50 10.85 -9.51
C ASN A 142 -13.42 9.63 -9.73
N GLY A 143 -12.91 8.58 -10.37
CA GLY A 143 -13.66 7.36 -10.66
C GLY A 143 -14.83 7.60 -11.60
N ARG A 144 -14.62 8.44 -12.62
CA ARG A 144 -15.65 8.81 -13.61
C ARG A 144 -16.09 7.60 -14.43
N PHE A 145 -15.18 6.68 -14.71
CA PHE A 145 -15.44 5.56 -15.63
C PHE A 145 -15.54 4.24 -14.88
N GLU A 146 -16.51 3.43 -15.30
CA GLU A 146 -16.78 2.12 -14.71
C GLU A 146 -15.91 1.01 -15.28
N THR A 147 -15.50 1.16 -16.54
CA THR A 147 -14.66 0.19 -17.26
C THR A 147 -13.44 0.89 -17.85
N LEU A 148 -12.41 0.09 -18.15
CA LEU A 148 -11.20 0.58 -18.79
C LEU A 148 -11.50 1.06 -20.21
N GLU A 149 -12.36 0.33 -20.92
CA GLU A 149 -12.84 0.68 -22.25
C GLU A 149 -13.49 2.07 -22.26
N ALA A 150 -14.35 2.37 -21.28
CA ALA A 150 -14.98 3.67 -21.17
C ALA A 150 -13.98 4.80 -20.87
N GLN A 151 -12.92 4.51 -20.10
CA GLN A 151 -11.83 5.46 -19.86
C GLN A 151 -11.02 5.73 -21.12
N ILE A 152 -10.73 4.71 -21.94
CA ILE A 152 -10.02 4.85 -23.22
C ILE A 152 -10.89 5.65 -24.20
N GLU A 153 -12.16 5.27 -24.35
CA GLU A 153 -13.11 5.96 -25.23
C GLU A 153 -13.29 7.43 -24.83
N GLY A 154 -13.43 7.68 -23.52
CA GLY A 154 -13.74 8.98 -22.93
C GLY A 154 -12.53 9.84 -22.56
N LEU A 155 -11.34 9.58 -23.13
CA LEU A 155 -10.17 10.43 -22.91
C LEU A 155 -10.47 11.89 -23.20
N ASP A 156 -9.89 12.79 -22.39
CA ASP A 156 -10.01 14.24 -22.63
C ASP A 156 -9.40 14.59 -23.99
N GLN A 157 -10.11 15.39 -24.78
CA GLN A 157 -9.69 15.73 -26.14
C GLN A 157 -8.31 16.40 -26.16
N ASN A 158 -7.88 17.06 -25.08
CA ASN A 158 -6.57 17.68 -25.00
C ASN A 158 -5.41 16.67 -24.85
N VAL A 159 -5.68 15.43 -24.43
CA VAL A 159 -4.64 14.40 -24.25
C VAL A 159 -4.02 14.04 -25.59
N MET A 160 -4.86 13.60 -26.54
CA MET A 160 -4.41 13.14 -27.87
C MET A 160 -4.74 14.13 -28.99
N GLY A 161 -5.65 15.08 -28.77
CA GLY A 161 -6.02 16.12 -29.74
C GLY A 161 -6.88 15.65 -30.91
N ILE A 162 -7.24 14.37 -30.98
CA ILE A 162 -7.89 13.73 -32.14
C ILE A 162 -9.23 13.10 -31.76
N SER A 163 -10.17 13.05 -32.70
CA SER A 163 -11.40 12.24 -32.51
C SER A 163 -11.15 10.76 -32.83
N TRP A 164 -11.95 9.87 -32.25
CA TRP A 164 -11.89 8.45 -32.58
C TRP A 164 -12.17 8.16 -34.05
N GLU A 165 -13.08 8.90 -34.69
CA GLU A 165 -13.33 8.79 -36.13
C GLU A 165 -12.05 9.06 -36.95
N GLN A 166 -11.33 10.13 -36.62
CA GLN A 166 -10.08 10.48 -37.29
C GLN A 166 -8.98 9.44 -37.01
N ALA A 167 -8.85 8.97 -35.77
CA ALA A 167 -7.88 7.94 -35.41
C ALA A 167 -8.14 6.62 -36.17
N ILE A 168 -9.40 6.19 -36.25
CA ILE A 168 -9.82 5.01 -37.01
C ILE A 168 -9.51 5.18 -38.50
N ALA A 169 -9.82 6.34 -39.08
CA ALA A 169 -9.49 6.62 -40.48
C ALA A 169 -7.97 6.52 -40.75
N LYS A 170 -7.13 7.02 -39.83
CA LYS A 170 -5.66 6.90 -39.93
C LYS A 170 -5.18 5.45 -39.87
N LEU A 171 -5.82 4.60 -39.05
CA LEU A 171 -5.51 3.18 -38.94
C LEU A 171 -5.97 2.39 -40.17
N GLN A 172 -7.15 2.70 -40.72
CA GLN A 172 -7.66 2.06 -41.94
C GLN A 172 -6.80 2.35 -43.19
N GLN A 173 -6.07 3.46 -43.19
CA GLN A 173 -5.09 3.80 -44.24
C GLN A 173 -3.73 3.10 -44.07
N ALA A 174 -3.53 2.33 -42.99
CA ALA A 174 -2.27 1.63 -42.70
C ALA A 174 -2.44 0.12 -43.00
N PRO A 175 -1.87 -0.40 -44.13
CA PRO A 175 -2.09 -1.79 -44.55
C PRO A 175 -1.69 -2.84 -43.52
N ASN A 176 -0.65 -2.56 -42.72
CA ASN A 176 -0.21 -3.42 -41.63
C ASN A 176 -1.29 -3.57 -40.54
N TYR A 177 -1.97 -2.49 -40.16
CA TYR A 177 -3.07 -2.58 -39.19
C TYR A 177 -4.28 -3.29 -39.77
N VAL A 178 -4.65 -3.00 -41.02
CA VAL A 178 -5.78 -3.70 -41.68
C VAL A 178 -5.57 -5.22 -41.64
N GLN A 179 -4.35 -5.68 -41.96
CA GLN A 179 -4.00 -7.09 -41.87
C GLN A 179 -4.07 -7.64 -40.44
N LEU A 180 -3.46 -6.95 -39.47
CA LEU A 180 -3.45 -7.39 -38.06
C LEU A 180 -4.88 -7.47 -37.49
N PHE A 181 -5.72 -6.48 -37.76
CA PHE A 181 -7.10 -6.47 -37.28
C PHE A 181 -7.95 -7.56 -37.93
N ASN A 182 -7.81 -7.81 -39.23
CA ASN A 182 -8.58 -8.86 -39.91
C ASN A 182 -8.21 -10.29 -39.45
N VAL A 183 -7.04 -10.47 -38.84
CA VAL A 183 -6.64 -11.75 -38.23
C VAL A 183 -7.29 -11.95 -36.85
N ILE A 184 -7.51 -10.87 -36.11
CA ILE A 184 -7.94 -10.90 -34.71
C ILE A 184 -9.45 -10.67 -34.54
N TYR A 185 -10.05 -9.84 -35.40
CA TYR A 185 -11.43 -9.41 -35.32
C TYR A 185 -12.13 -9.62 -36.66
N ALA A 186 -13.32 -10.24 -36.64
CA ALA A 186 -14.10 -10.53 -37.84
C ALA A 186 -14.49 -9.25 -38.62
N ASP A 187 -14.78 -8.16 -37.90
CA ASP A 187 -15.20 -6.88 -38.49
C ASP A 187 -14.02 -5.92 -38.74
N GLY A 188 -12.78 -6.37 -38.55
CA GLY A 188 -11.57 -5.57 -38.80
C GLY A 188 -11.44 -4.35 -37.89
N ILE A 189 -11.01 -3.22 -38.45
CA ILE A 189 -10.77 -1.97 -37.69
C ILE A 189 -12.09 -1.25 -37.44
N THR A 190 -12.58 -1.35 -36.21
CA THR A 190 -13.72 -0.61 -35.69
C THR A 190 -13.34 0.04 -34.35
N LEU A 191 -14.09 1.07 -33.92
CA LEU A 191 -13.86 1.71 -32.63
C LEU A 191 -13.86 0.71 -31.45
N PRO A 192 -14.87 -0.19 -31.32
CA PRO A 192 -14.85 -1.21 -30.27
C PRO A 192 -13.62 -2.11 -30.31
N ASN A 193 -13.16 -2.52 -31.49
CA ASN A 193 -12.00 -3.42 -31.63
C ASN A 193 -10.68 -2.73 -31.27
N VAL A 194 -10.53 -1.44 -31.60
CA VAL A 194 -9.35 -0.65 -31.20
C VAL A 194 -9.30 -0.47 -29.69
N ILE A 195 -10.44 -0.09 -29.09
CA ILE A 195 -10.53 0.06 -27.62
C ILE A 195 -10.28 -1.28 -26.92
N ASP A 196 -10.87 -2.38 -27.40
CA ASP A 196 -10.67 -3.72 -26.84
C ASP A 196 -9.19 -4.13 -26.88
N ALA A 197 -8.50 -3.95 -28.01
CA ALA A 197 -7.08 -4.28 -28.12
C ALA A 197 -6.23 -3.49 -27.11
N ILE A 198 -6.44 -2.17 -27.00
CA ILE A 198 -5.74 -1.30 -26.03
C ILE A 198 -6.04 -1.75 -24.60
N ALA A 199 -7.31 -1.99 -24.26
CA ALA A 199 -7.72 -2.42 -22.93
C ALA A 199 -7.16 -3.78 -22.55
N VAL A 200 -7.10 -4.74 -23.49
CA VAL A 200 -6.47 -6.06 -23.28
C VAL A 200 -4.98 -5.93 -23.05
N TYR A 201 -4.29 -5.04 -23.78
CA TYR A 201 -2.89 -4.75 -23.52
C TYR A 201 -2.67 -4.14 -22.14
N GLU A 202 -3.44 -3.12 -21.76
CA GLU A 202 -3.33 -2.51 -20.44
C GLU A 202 -3.61 -3.49 -19.29
N ARG A 203 -4.54 -4.44 -19.48
CA ARG A 203 -4.77 -5.55 -18.52
C ARG A 203 -3.61 -6.53 -18.43
N SER A 204 -2.74 -6.59 -19.43
CA SER A 204 -1.53 -7.41 -19.40
C SER A 204 -0.38 -6.77 -18.61
N LEU A 205 -0.49 -5.48 -18.27
CA LEU A 205 0.52 -4.71 -17.54
C LEU A 205 0.46 -4.94 -16.03
N ASP A 206 0.21 -6.18 -15.62
CA ASP A 206 0.37 -6.60 -14.23
C ASP A 206 1.85 -6.69 -13.87
N THR A 207 2.16 -6.39 -12.62
CA THR A 207 3.52 -6.37 -12.05
C THR A 207 3.59 -7.36 -10.89
N PRO A 208 3.58 -8.67 -11.19
CA PRO A 208 3.55 -9.69 -10.15
C PRO A 208 4.90 -9.78 -9.43
N ASN A 209 4.97 -10.70 -8.46
CA ASN A 209 6.22 -11.13 -7.83
C ASN A 209 7.04 -10.03 -7.13
N SER A 210 6.39 -8.98 -6.62
CA SER A 210 7.06 -8.06 -5.71
C SER A 210 7.62 -8.78 -4.48
N ARG A 211 8.62 -8.22 -3.82
CA ARG A 211 9.18 -8.79 -2.57
C ARG A 211 8.11 -8.99 -1.51
N PHE A 212 7.12 -8.09 -1.45
CA PHE A 212 5.98 -8.24 -0.57
C PHE A 212 5.07 -9.41 -0.97
N ASP A 213 4.84 -9.61 -2.27
CA ASP A 213 4.05 -10.76 -2.74
C ASP A 213 4.76 -12.09 -2.50
N GLN A 214 6.08 -12.15 -2.63
CA GLN A 214 6.89 -13.32 -2.27
C GLN A 214 6.72 -13.65 -0.78
N PHE A 215 6.77 -12.64 0.09
CA PHE A 215 6.48 -12.76 1.51
C PHE A 215 5.06 -13.28 1.79
N LEU A 216 4.04 -12.73 1.11
CA LEU A 216 2.66 -13.21 1.24
C LEU A 216 2.47 -14.65 0.75
N ARG A 217 3.32 -15.12 -0.16
CA ARG A 217 3.35 -16.52 -0.64
C ARG A 217 4.21 -17.45 0.22
N GLY A 218 4.76 -16.97 1.34
CA GLY A 218 5.47 -17.79 2.32
C GLY A 218 7.00 -17.66 2.30
N ASP A 219 7.58 -16.84 1.41
CA ASP A 219 9.00 -16.51 1.50
C ASP A 219 9.23 -15.39 2.53
N TYR A 220 9.32 -15.77 3.80
CA TYR A 220 9.57 -14.82 4.90
C TYR A 220 10.93 -14.12 4.82
N THR A 221 11.86 -14.61 3.99
CA THR A 221 13.18 -14.02 3.78
C THR A 221 13.18 -12.90 2.73
N ALA A 222 12.11 -12.79 1.94
CA ALA A 222 11.97 -11.75 0.93
C ALA A 222 11.97 -10.32 1.51
N LEU A 223 11.60 -10.17 2.78
CA LEU A 223 11.58 -8.88 3.50
C LEU A 223 12.61 -8.83 4.64
N THR A 224 13.19 -7.65 4.84
CA THR A 224 14.01 -7.37 6.03
C THR A 224 13.13 -7.18 7.27
N VAL A 225 13.76 -7.12 8.45
CA VAL A 225 13.05 -6.84 9.72
C VAL A 225 12.38 -5.47 9.68
N GLU A 226 13.05 -4.48 9.10
CA GLU A 226 12.60 -3.09 8.99
C GLU A 226 11.40 -2.96 8.06
N GLU A 227 11.38 -3.69 6.95
CA GLU A 227 10.26 -3.70 6.00
C GLU A 227 9.04 -4.40 6.59
N ARG A 228 9.24 -5.50 7.32
CA ARG A 228 8.15 -6.16 8.07
C ARG A 228 7.58 -5.25 9.15
N GLU A 229 8.43 -4.51 9.85
CA GLU A 229 8.01 -3.49 10.82
C GLU A 229 7.25 -2.36 10.12
N GLY A 230 7.70 -1.92 8.94
CA GLY A 230 6.97 -0.98 8.09
C GLY A 230 5.56 -1.45 7.75
N TYR A 231 5.39 -2.71 7.37
CA TYR A 231 4.08 -3.29 7.11
C TYR A 231 3.21 -3.37 8.38
N ARG A 232 3.80 -3.78 9.51
CA ARG A 232 3.11 -3.78 10.81
C ARG A 232 2.61 -2.38 11.18
N LEU A 233 3.44 -1.35 11.00
CA LEU A 233 3.09 0.04 11.24
C LEU A 233 1.96 0.49 10.30
N PHE A 234 2.08 0.20 9.00
CA PHE A 234 1.05 0.48 7.99
C PHE A 234 -0.33 -0.09 8.38
N LYS A 235 -0.35 -1.34 8.87
CA LYS A 235 -1.56 -1.96 9.44
C LYS A 235 -2.03 -1.22 10.70
N SER A 236 -1.16 -1.04 11.68
CA SER A 236 -1.51 -0.48 13.00
C SER A 236 -2.00 0.96 12.96
N TYR A 237 -1.53 1.74 11.99
CA TYR A 237 -1.97 3.11 11.77
C TYR A 237 -3.31 3.19 11.03
N GLY A 238 -3.80 2.08 10.48
CA GLY A 238 -5.08 2.01 9.79
C GLY A 238 -5.00 2.28 8.29
N CYS A 239 -3.81 2.36 7.68
CA CYS A 239 -3.66 2.62 6.24
C CYS A 239 -4.37 1.56 5.39
N VAL A 240 -4.38 0.31 5.87
CA VAL A 240 -5.11 -0.83 5.25
C VAL A 240 -6.63 -0.69 5.24
N SER A 241 -7.22 0.26 5.97
CA SER A 241 -8.67 0.53 5.85
C SER A 241 -9.07 1.01 4.46
N CYS A 242 -8.15 1.68 3.76
CA CYS A 242 -8.35 2.22 2.42
C CYS A 242 -7.45 1.52 1.39
N HIS A 243 -6.21 1.20 1.77
CA HIS A 243 -5.20 0.61 0.90
C HIS A 243 -5.05 -0.89 1.18
N GLN A 244 -6.00 -1.67 0.66
CA GLN A 244 -6.10 -3.12 0.85
C GLN A 244 -6.39 -3.86 -0.47
N GLY A 245 -6.47 -5.19 -0.38
CA GLY A 245 -6.78 -6.06 -1.50
C GLY A 245 -5.56 -6.29 -2.39
N VAL A 246 -5.79 -6.84 -3.58
CA VAL A 246 -4.73 -7.23 -4.51
C VAL A 246 -3.88 -6.03 -4.99
N ASN A 247 -4.52 -4.88 -5.19
CA ASN A 247 -3.87 -3.66 -5.70
C ASN A 247 -3.47 -2.67 -4.58
N VAL A 248 -3.63 -3.04 -3.30
CA VAL A 248 -3.31 -2.17 -2.15
C VAL A 248 -3.98 -0.80 -2.28
N GLY A 249 -5.27 -0.82 -2.57
CA GLY A 249 -6.07 0.33 -3.03
C GLY A 249 -6.77 0.02 -4.35
N GLY A 250 -7.21 1.07 -5.04
CA GLY A 250 -7.86 0.94 -6.35
C GLY A 250 -9.27 0.36 -6.32
N ASN A 251 -9.86 0.13 -5.14
CA ASN A 251 -11.12 -0.61 -4.96
C ASN A 251 -12.19 0.15 -4.15
N LEU A 252 -11.94 1.39 -3.73
CA LEU A 252 -12.93 2.23 -3.05
C LEU A 252 -12.69 3.73 -3.29
N PHE A 253 -13.69 4.53 -2.90
CA PHE A 253 -13.60 5.98 -2.82
C PHE A 253 -13.33 6.46 -1.40
N GLN A 254 -12.50 7.48 -1.26
CA GLN A 254 -12.35 8.17 0.02
C GLN A 254 -12.15 9.67 -0.13
N LYS A 255 -12.58 10.41 0.89
CA LYS A 255 -12.29 11.82 1.02
C LYS A 255 -10.80 12.00 1.29
N PHE A 256 -10.16 12.90 0.56
CA PHE A 256 -8.81 13.33 0.88
C PHE A 256 -8.88 14.48 1.88
N GLY A 257 -8.48 14.21 3.12
CA GLY A 257 -8.71 15.12 4.24
C GLY A 257 -9.97 14.77 5.04
N VAL A 258 -10.05 13.53 5.52
CA VAL A 258 -11.13 13.07 6.41
C VAL A 258 -11.11 13.82 7.75
N ILE A 259 -9.91 14.03 8.32
CA ILE A 259 -9.74 14.64 9.63
C ILE A 259 -9.29 16.10 9.52
N GLY A 260 -8.41 16.42 8.56
CA GLY A 260 -7.92 17.77 8.33
C GLY A 260 -8.23 18.27 6.92
N ASN A 261 -8.27 19.59 6.73
CA ASN A 261 -8.55 20.19 5.43
C ASN A 261 -7.27 20.37 4.59
N TYR A 262 -6.87 19.31 3.88
CA TYR A 262 -5.71 19.33 2.98
C TYR A 262 -5.76 20.48 1.97
N PHE A 263 -6.91 20.70 1.35
CA PHE A 263 -7.08 21.69 0.28
C PHE A 263 -7.00 23.14 0.79
N ALA A 264 -7.52 23.42 1.98
CA ALA A 264 -7.36 24.73 2.60
C ALA A 264 -5.90 25.02 2.99
N ASP A 265 -5.22 24.05 3.60
CA ASP A 265 -3.82 24.19 4.01
C ASP A 265 -2.87 24.31 2.81
N ARG A 266 -3.12 23.53 1.75
CA ARG A 266 -2.34 23.57 0.51
C ARG A 266 -2.57 24.89 -0.25
N GLY A 267 -3.79 25.40 -0.20
CA GLY A 267 -4.23 26.53 -1.01
C GLY A 267 -4.32 26.19 -2.50
N ASN A 268 -4.55 27.23 -3.31
CA ASN A 268 -4.65 27.15 -4.78
C ASN A 268 -5.54 26.00 -5.25
N ILE A 269 -6.79 25.98 -4.77
CA ILE A 269 -7.77 24.97 -5.16
C ILE A 269 -8.13 25.16 -6.64
N THR A 270 -8.02 24.08 -7.39
CA THR A 270 -8.33 23.93 -8.81
C THR A 270 -9.64 23.18 -9.00
N ALA A 271 -10.19 23.19 -10.21
CA ALA A 271 -11.40 22.42 -10.51
C ALA A 271 -11.22 20.91 -10.26
N ALA A 272 -10.04 20.36 -10.54
CA ALA A 272 -9.76 18.93 -10.34
C ALA A 272 -9.80 18.51 -8.86
N ASP A 273 -9.55 19.44 -7.94
CA ASP A 273 -9.54 19.14 -6.51
C ASP A 273 -10.92 18.75 -5.98
N TYR A 274 -12.01 19.19 -6.62
CA TYR A 274 -13.35 18.78 -6.20
C TYR A 274 -13.62 17.27 -6.42
N GLY A 275 -12.76 16.58 -7.18
CA GLY A 275 -12.76 15.11 -7.27
C GLY A 275 -14.08 14.58 -7.82
N ARG A 276 -14.71 13.67 -7.06
CA ARG A 276 -15.94 12.99 -7.43
C ARG A 276 -17.18 13.90 -7.46
N TYR A 277 -17.15 15.03 -6.77
CA TYR A 277 -18.17 16.08 -6.94
C TYR A 277 -18.34 16.50 -8.40
N ASN A 278 -17.25 16.55 -9.18
CA ASN A 278 -17.31 16.89 -10.61
C ASN A 278 -18.04 15.84 -11.46
N VAL A 279 -18.32 14.66 -10.90
CA VAL A 279 -19.08 13.58 -11.54
C VAL A 279 -20.52 13.55 -11.03
N THR A 280 -20.74 13.76 -9.73
CA THR A 280 -22.03 13.51 -9.09
C THR A 280 -22.82 14.78 -8.75
N GLY A 281 -22.16 15.94 -8.65
CA GLY A 281 -22.72 17.18 -8.13
C GLY A 281 -23.08 17.14 -6.63
N SER A 282 -22.77 16.04 -5.94
CA SER A 282 -23.12 15.83 -4.54
C SER A 282 -22.04 16.42 -3.63
N GLU A 283 -22.43 17.29 -2.69
CA GLU A 283 -21.52 17.89 -1.72
C GLU A 283 -20.78 16.84 -0.87
N ASN A 284 -21.39 15.68 -0.64
CA ASN A 284 -20.76 14.56 0.08
C ASN A 284 -19.57 13.96 -0.69
N ASP A 285 -19.52 14.15 -2.01
CA ASP A 285 -18.42 13.71 -2.88
C ASP A 285 -17.36 14.80 -3.08
N ARG A 286 -17.49 15.96 -2.43
CA ARG A 286 -16.47 17.02 -2.49
C ARG A 286 -15.18 16.52 -1.87
N PHE A 287 -14.09 16.64 -2.64
CA PHE A 287 -12.75 16.16 -2.27
C PHE A 287 -12.66 14.63 -2.13
N VAL A 288 -13.61 13.88 -2.69
CA VAL A 288 -13.59 12.43 -2.73
C VAL A 288 -12.89 11.95 -4.00
N PHE A 289 -11.96 11.01 -3.84
CA PHE A 289 -11.18 10.43 -4.92
C PHE A 289 -11.20 8.92 -4.84
N ARG A 290 -10.93 8.25 -5.96
CA ARG A 290 -10.56 6.84 -5.95
C ARG A 290 -9.27 6.72 -5.17
N VAL A 291 -9.22 5.79 -4.22
CA VAL A 291 -7.96 5.49 -3.52
C VAL A 291 -7.00 4.87 -4.53
N PRO A 292 -5.82 5.45 -4.81
CA PRO A 292 -4.90 4.91 -5.79
C PRO A 292 -4.30 3.59 -5.29
N SER A 293 -3.87 2.75 -6.23
CA SER A 293 -3.03 1.59 -5.93
C SER A 293 -1.71 2.05 -5.33
N LEU A 294 -1.20 1.31 -4.33
CA LEU A 294 0.17 1.49 -3.83
C LEU A 294 1.17 0.49 -4.44
N ARG A 295 0.73 -0.37 -5.36
CA ARG A 295 1.66 -1.18 -6.17
C ARG A 295 2.55 -0.26 -7.00
N ASN A 296 3.85 -0.53 -7.00
CA ASN A 296 4.86 0.29 -7.71
C ASN A 296 4.92 1.77 -7.29
N VAL A 297 4.32 2.15 -6.15
CA VAL A 297 4.27 3.56 -5.72
C VAL A 297 5.68 4.16 -5.59
N ALA A 298 6.67 3.38 -5.17
CA ALA A 298 8.04 3.85 -4.98
C ALA A 298 8.74 4.32 -6.27
N ILE A 299 8.25 3.92 -7.44
CA ILE A 299 8.86 4.25 -8.74
C ILE A 299 8.02 5.21 -9.57
N ALA A 300 6.90 5.73 -9.03
CA ALA A 300 5.99 6.65 -9.70
C ALA A 300 5.78 7.99 -8.95
N PRO A 301 6.85 8.71 -8.53
CA PRO A 301 6.69 10.09 -8.05
C PRO A 301 6.35 11.03 -9.21
N PRO A 302 5.80 12.24 -8.97
CA PRO A 302 5.31 12.74 -7.68
C PRO A 302 3.93 12.17 -7.32
N TYR A 303 3.50 12.38 -6.08
CA TYR A 303 2.31 11.73 -5.49
C TYR A 303 1.10 12.67 -5.40
N PHE A 304 -0.06 12.03 -5.21
CA PHE A 304 -1.41 12.61 -5.23
C PHE A 304 -1.87 13.07 -6.60
N HIS A 305 -3.18 13.32 -6.74
CA HIS A 305 -3.75 13.83 -7.98
C HIS A 305 -3.15 15.18 -8.36
N ASP A 306 -2.58 15.91 -7.39
CA ASP A 306 -1.93 17.19 -7.58
C ASP A 306 -0.41 17.15 -7.84
N GLY A 307 0.22 15.98 -7.69
CA GLY A 307 1.66 15.83 -7.89
C GLY A 307 2.50 16.74 -6.99
N THR A 308 1.99 17.12 -5.82
CA THR A 308 2.65 18.08 -4.92
C THR A 308 3.68 17.43 -4.02
N ALA A 309 3.46 16.19 -3.59
CA ALA A 309 4.42 15.45 -2.78
C ALA A 309 5.49 14.81 -3.68
N GLN A 310 6.77 15.13 -3.45
CA GLN A 310 7.89 14.68 -4.28
C GLN A 310 8.49 13.36 -3.79
N THR A 311 8.35 13.04 -2.50
CA THR A 311 8.89 11.80 -1.91
C THR A 311 7.80 10.98 -1.22
N LEU A 312 8.04 9.67 -1.06
CA LEU A 312 7.12 8.80 -0.33
C LEU A 312 6.93 9.29 1.10
N GLU A 313 8.00 9.74 1.76
CA GLU A 313 7.96 10.24 3.13
C GLU A 313 7.07 11.48 3.25
N GLN A 314 7.13 12.39 2.28
CA GLN A 314 6.23 13.53 2.21
C GLN A 314 4.77 13.07 2.04
N ALA A 315 4.52 12.13 1.12
CA ALA A 315 3.18 11.61 0.89
C ALA A 315 2.62 10.91 2.15
N ILE A 316 3.42 10.09 2.84
CA ILE A 316 3.06 9.42 4.10
C ILE A 316 2.77 10.45 5.20
N ALA A 317 3.58 11.49 5.32
CA ALA A 317 3.37 12.54 6.32
C ALA A 317 2.07 13.32 6.07
N VAL A 318 1.76 13.64 4.81
CA VAL A 318 0.48 14.27 4.41
C VAL A 318 -0.69 13.33 4.74
N MET A 319 -0.61 12.06 4.34
CA MET A 319 -1.67 11.08 4.65
C MET A 319 -1.89 10.93 6.16
N ALA A 320 -0.83 10.86 6.95
CA ALA A 320 -0.95 10.79 8.39
C ALA A 320 -1.61 12.04 9.00
N LYS A 321 -1.20 13.24 8.57
CA LYS A 321 -1.78 14.50 9.05
C LYS A 321 -3.26 14.60 8.71
N TYR A 322 -3.64 14.37 7.46
CA TYR A 322 -4.98 14.72 6.97
C TYR A 322 -5.99 13.57 7.02
N GLN A 323 -5.54 12.31 6.94
CA GLN A 323 -6.43 11.15 7.04
C GLN A 323 -6.48 10.58 8.46
N LEU A 324 -5.39 10.65 9.22
CA LEU A 324 -5.31 10.07 10.58
C LEU A 324 -5.33 11.13 11.69
N GLY A 325 -5.24 12.42 11.34
CA GLY A 325 -5.27 13.52 12.31
C GLY A 325 -4.04 13.64 13.20
N ARG A 326 -2.92 12.99 12.85
CA ARG A 326 -1.72 12.98 13.69
C ARG A 326 -0.43 12.88 12.88
N PRO A 327 0.64 13.60 13.24
CA PRO A 327 1.95 13.34 12.67
C PRO A 327 2.47 11.97 13.13
N LEU A 328 3.29 11.32 12.29
CA LEU A 328 4.00 10.10 12.67
C LEU A 328 5.45 10.45 13.06
N PRO A 329 6.07 9.68 13.97
CA PRO A 329 7.51 9.74 14.16
C PRO A 329 8.26 9.52 12.84
N GLN A 330 9.34 10.27 12.60
CA GLN A 330 10.11 10.18 11.35
C GLN A 330 10.62 8.76 11.06
N GLU A 331 10.99 8.02 12.11
CA GLU A 331 11.37 6.62 11.97
C GLU A 331 10.20 5.78 11.41
N HIS A 332 8.98 5.98 11.90
CA HIS A 332 7.82 5.23 11.42
C HIS A 332 7.50 5.57 9.96
N VAL A 333 7.62 6.85 9.58
CA VAL A 333 7.49 7.27 8.17
C VAL A 333 8.50 6.52 7.30
N ARG A 334 9.76 6.45 7.73
CA ARG A 334 10.83 5.74 7.01
C ARG A 334 10.55 4.24 6.90
N ARG A 335 10.10 3.59 7.98
CA ARG A 335 9.75 2.17 7.97
C ARG A 335 8.60 1.88 7.01
N ILE A 336 7.56 2.71 7.03
CA ILE A 336 6.43 2.59 6.09
C ILE A 336 6.92 2.79 4.66
N ALA A 337 7.77 3.79 4.39
CA ALA A 337 8.36 3.98 3.07
C ALA A 337 9.17 2.75 2.62
N GLN A 338 9.99 2.15 3.50
CA GLN A 338 10.69 0.90 3.23
C GLN A 338 9.73 -0.23 2.85
N PHE A 339 8.62 -0.39 3.59
CA PHE A 339 7.56 -1.33 3.21
C PHE A 339 6.97 -1.01 1.83
N LEU A 340 6.62 0.25 1.53
CA LEU A 340 6.04 0.60 0.23
C LEU A 340 6.99 0.34 -0.95
N ASN A 341 8.31 0.40 -0.73
CA ASN A 341 9.30 0.00 -1.74
C ASN A 341 9.20 -1.50 -2.10
N THR A 342 8.75 -2.34 -1.17
CA THR A 342 8.58 -3.79 -1.40
C THR A 342 7.36 -4.13 -2.25
N LEU A 343 6.50 -3.14 -2.53
CA LEU A 343 5.31 -3.28 -3.39
C LEU A 343 5.60 -3.10 -4.88
N THR A 344 6.85 -2.81 -5.26
CA THR A 344 7.29 -2.78 -6.66
C THR A 344 7.45 -4.21 -7.17
N GLY A 345 6.67 -4.57 -8.18
CA GLY A 345 6.69 -5.88 -8.82
C GLY A 345 7.71 -5.98 -9.95
N GLU A 346 7.78 -7.15 -10.57
CA GLU A 346 8.50 -7.33 -11.81
C GLU A 346 7.84 -6.48 -12.92
N PRO A 347 8.63 -5.76 -13.73
CA PRO A 347 8.07 -4.96 -14.81
C PRO A 347 7.40 -5.88 -15.86
N PRO A 348 6.38 -5.40 -16.59
CA PRO A 348 5.79 -6.17 -17.69
C PRO A 348 6.85 -6.49 -18.75
N ARG A 349 6.69 -7.61 -19.48
CA ARG A 349 7.66 -8.01 -20.53
C ARG A 349 7.89 -6.95 -21.61
N SER A 350 6.93 -6.07 -21.86
CA SER A 350 7.04 -4.96 -22.82
C SER A 350 7.88 -3.78 -22.28
N ALA A 351 8.24 -3.79 -21.01
CA ALA A 351 9.01 -2.74 -20.34
C ALA A 351 10.52 -3.07 -20.20
N SER A 352 10.96 -4.24 -20.66
CA SER A 352 12.33 -4.75 -20.57
C SER A 352 13.11 -4.63 -21.88
#